data_AF-A0A7L3LEB2-F1
#
_entry.id   AF-A0A7L3LEB2-F1
#
_cell.length_a   1.000
_cell.length_b   1.000
_cell.length_c   1.000
_cell.angle_alpha   90.00
_cell.angle_beta   90.00
_cell.angle_gamma   90.00
#
_symmetry.space_group_name_H-M   'P 1'
#
loop_
_entity.id
_entity.type
_entity.pdbx_description
1 polymer ?
#
loop_
_entity_poly.entity_id
_entity_poly.type
_entity_poly.pdbx_seq_one_letter_code
_entity_poly.pdbx_strand_id
1 'polypeptide(L)'
;FSLSSPAAVDLLEKMLQLDVEKRLTATQALAHPYFDQFRDVEEETEAQQSYDDSLEHEKLSIDEWRKHIYKEILSFSPIARKDSKKRSGMSL
;
A
#
# COMPACT_ATOMS: atom_id res chain seq x y z
N PHE A 1 1.04 -22.91 -22.85
CA PHE A 1 1.39 -21.59 -22.29
C PHE A 1 1.75 -20.57 -23.39
N SER A 2 1.08 -20.55 -24.55
CA SER A 2 1.47 -19.70 -25.70
C SER A 2 0.64 -18.41 -25.86
N LEU A 3 -0.21 -18.06 -24.88
CA LEU A 3 -1.10 -16.89 -24.92
C LEU A 3 -0.67 -15.76 -23.96
N SER A 4 0.43 -15.94 -23.23
CA SER A 4 0.87 -14.97 -22.22
C SER A 4 1.93 -14.03 -22.80
N SER A 5 1.86 -12.75 -22.45
CA SER A 5 2.90 -11.77 -22.76
C SER A 5 4.25 -12.24 -22.20
N PRO A 6 5.33 -12.29 -22.99
CA PRO A 6 6.65 -12.68 -22.50
C PRO A 6 7.11 -11.86 -21.29
N ALA A 7 6.83 -10.56 -21.29
CA ALA A 7 7.17 -9.67 -20.17
C ALA A 7 6.36 -9.98 -18.90
N ALA A 8 5.12 -10.46 -19.04
CA ALA A 8 4.31 -10.88 -17.90
C ALA A 8 4.84 -12.17 -17.27
N VAL A 9 5.26 -13.12 -18.11
CA VAL A 9 5.84 -14.38 -17.65
C VAL A 9 7.17 -14.12 -16.94
N ASP A 10 8.04 -13.30 -17.53
CA ASP A 10 9.33 -12.91 -16.93
C ASP A 10 9.17 -12.21 -15.57
N LEU A 11 8.20 -11.30 -15.45
CA LEU A 11 7.86 -10.68 -14.16
C LEU A 11 7.46 -11.72 -13.11
N LEU A 12 6.54 -12.63 -13.46
CA LEU A 12 6.05 -13.66 -12.55
C LEU A 12 7.15 -14.64 -12.13
N GLU A 13 8.04 -15.03 -13.06
CA GLU A 13 9.19 -15.89 -12.74
C GLU A 13 10.12 -15.23 -11.71
N LYS A 14 10.30 -13.91 -11.77
CA LYS A 14 11.12 -13.16 -10.81
C LYS A 14 10.40 -12.86 -9.48
N MET A 15 9.07 -12.81 -9.47
CA MET A 15 8.27 -12.61 -8.24
C MET A 15 8.00 -13.92 -7.49
N LEU A 16 7.88 -15.05 -8.19
CA LEU A 16 7.53 -16.34 -7.62
C LEU A 16 8.77 -17.19 -7.27
N GLN A 17 9.84 -16.52 -6.82
CA GLN A 17 11.04 -17.17 -6.31
C GLN A 17 10.80 -17.73 -4.89
N LEU A 18 11.23 -18.97 -4.66
CA LEU A 18 11.19 -19.60 -3.34
C LEU A 18 12.17 -18.94 -2.37
N ASP A 19 13.35 -18.59 -2.89
CA ASP A 19 14.36 -17.84 -2.16
C ASP A 19 13.94 -16.36 -2.10
N VAL A 20 13.66 -15.88 -0.89
CA VAL A 20 13.15 -14.51 -0.68
C VAL A 20 14.17 -13.45 -1.07
N GLU A 21 15.46 -13.74 -0.94
CA GLU A 21 16.54 -12.81 -1.29
C GLU A 21 16.70 -12.65 -2.81
N LYS A 22 16.15 -13.60 -3.59
CA LYS A 22 16.14 -13.55 -5.06
C LYS A 22 14.85 -12.97 -5.62
N ARG A 23 13.83 -12.79 -4.79
CA ARG A 23 12.54 -12.23 -5.19
C ARG A 23 12.68 -10.74 -5.43
N LEU A 24 12.04 -10.23 -6.48
CA LEU A 24 11.95 -8.78 -6.68
C LEU A 24 11.27 -8.09 -5.50
N THR A 25 11.82 -6.95 -5.11
CA THR A 25 11.13 -5.98 -4.25
C THR A 25 10.00 -5.29 -5.01
N ALA A 26 9.05 -4.67 -4.30
CA ALA A 26 7.96 -3.92 -4.93
C ALA A 26 8.49 -2.82 -5.86
N THR A 27 9.51 -2.06 -5.43
CA THR A 27 10.16 -1.01 -6.23
C THR A 27 10.79 -1.56 -7.50
N GLN A 28 11.48 -2.69 -7.43
CA GLN A 28 12.06 -3.32 -8.62
C GLN A 28 10.99 -3.91 -9.56
N ALA A 29 9.89 -4.42 -9.01
CA ALA A 29 8.78 -4.93 -9.80
C ALA A 29 8.04 -3.81 -10.56
N LEU A 30 7.82 -2.65 -9.92
CA LEU A 30 7.25 -1.47 -10.57
C LEU A 30 8.14 -0.95 -11.71
N ALA A 31 9.46 -1.12 -11.58
CA ALA A 31 10.42 -0.80 -12.62
C ALA A 31 10.52 -1.82 -13.77
N HIS A 32 9.72 -2.88 -13.74
CA HIS A 32 9.75 -3.92 -14.76
C HIS A 32 9.09 -3.46 -16.08
N PRO A 33 9.62 -3.83 -17.26
CA PRO A 33 9.05 -3.46 -18.57
C PRO A 33 7.58 -3.81 -18.78
N TYR A 34 7.05 -4.72 -17.96
CA TYR A 34 5.64 -5.07 -17.97
C TYR A 34 4.73 -3.88 -17.58
N PHE A 35 5.21 -2.97 -16.73
CA PHE A 35 4.44 -1.82 -16.24
C PHE A 35 4.76 -0.51 -16.96
N ASP A 36 5.68 -0.47 -17.92
CA ASP A 36 6.12 0.78 -18.59
C ASP A 36 4.96 1.65 -19.11
N GLN A 37 3.89 1.02 -19.63
CA GLN A 37 2.71 1.72 -20.14
C GLN A 37 1.89 2.46 -19.06
N PHE A 38 2.05 2.10 -17.79
CA PHE A 38 1.33 2.66 -16.65
C PHE A 38 2.25 3.41 -15.67
N ARG A 39 3.55 3.38 -15.92
CA ARG A 39 4.54 3.82 -14.93
C ARG A 39 4.57 5.34 -14.85
N ASP A 40 4.39 5.85 -13.63
CA ASP A 40 4.63 7.25 -13.27
C ASP A 40 5.50 7.31 -12.01
N VAL A 41 6.79 7.61 -12.21
CA VAL A 41 7.79 7.63 -11.12
C VAL A 41 7.49 8.70 -10.08
N GLU A 42 6.84 9.80 -10.47
CA GLU A 42 6.50 10.88 -9.54
C GLU A 42 5.35 10.49 -8.61
N GLU A 43 4.50 9.54 -9.03
CA GLU A 43 3.43 8.96 -8.19
C GLU A 43 3.91 7.76 -7.35
N GLU A 44 5.07 7.18 -7.65
CA GLU A 44 5.71 6.08 -6.89
C GLU A 44 6.38 6.58 -5.59
N THR A 45 5.60 7.10 -4.64
CA THR A 45 6.13 7.62 -3.37
C THR A 45 6.34 6.55 -2.30
N GLU A 46 7.35 6.72 -1.45
CA GLU A 46 7.55 5.94 -0.23
C GLU A 46 7.01 6.67 1.00
N ALA A 47 6.61 5.90 2.03
CA ALA A 47 6.22 6.49 3.30
C ALA A 47 7.43 7.18 3.95
N GLN A 48 7.28 8.44 4.36
CA GLN A 48 8.37 9.21 4.95
C GLN A 48 8.84 8.65 6.31
N GLN A 49 7.99 7.88 6.97
CA GLN A 49 8.25 7.26 8.26
C GLN A 49 7.76 5.82 8.22
N SER A 50 8.50 4.93 8.89
CA SER A 50 8.04 3.57 9.15
C SER A 50 6.76 3.59 9.97
N TYR A 51 5.91 2.59 9.75
CA TYR A 51 4.73 2.39 10.58
C TYR A 51 5.15 2.07 12.03
N ASP A 52 4.51 2.74 12.98
CA ASP A 52 4.68 2.49 14.41
C ASP A 52 3.66 1.43 14.86
N ASP A 53 4.13 0.20 15.05
CA ASP A 53 3.33 -0.94 15.48
C ASP A 53 3.35 -1.15 17.00
N SER A 54 3.90 -0.21 17.78
CA SER A 54 4.08 -0.36 19.23
C SER A 54 2.78 -0.73 19.96
N LEU A 55 1.65 -0.20 19.51
CA LEU A 55 0.32 -0.45 20.08
C LEU A 55 -0.11 -1.92 19.91
N GLU A 56 0.27 -2.58 18.82
CA GLU A 56 -0.10 -3.98 18.54
C GLU A 56 0.58 -4.97 19.51
N HIS A 57 1.73 -4.57 20.07
CA HIS A 57 2.47 -5.36 21.04
C HIS A 57 2.00 -5.14 22.49
N GLU A 58 1.08 -4.21 22.73
CA GLU A 58 0.52 -3.95 24.05
C GLU A 58 -0.58 -4.95 24.42
N LYS A 59 -0.56 -5.43 25.67
CA LYS A 59 -1.61 -6.28 26.23
C LYS A 59 -2.71 -5.44 26.85
N LEU A 60 -3.55 -4.87 26.01
CA LEU A 60 -4.67 -4.01 26.42
C LEU A 60 -5.94 -4.81 26.69
N SER A 61 -6.70 -4.36 27.69
CA SER A 61 -8.08 -4.79 27.93
C SER A 61 -9.03 -4.27 26.83
N ILE A 62 -10.21 -4.87 26.75
CA ILE A 62 -11.26 -4.42 25.81
C ILE A 62 -11.61 -2.95 26.00
N ASP A 63 -11.67 -2.47 27.25
CA ASP A 63 -12.04 -1.10 27.55
C ASP A 63 -10.93 -0.10 27.18
N GLU A 64 -9.67 -0.50 27.25
CA GLU A 64 -8.55 0.31 26.74
C GLU A 64 -8.57 0.37 25.22
N TRP A 65 -8.77 -0.76 24.53
CA TRP A 65 -8.96 -0.80 23.08
C TRP A 65 -10.09 0.13 22.62
N ARG A 66 -11.23 0.11 23.31
CA ARG A 66 -12.36 1.02 23.04
C ARG A 66 -11.95 2.49 23.15
N LYS A 67 -11.14 2.85 24.15
CA LYS A 67 -10.64 4.22 24.32
C LYS A 67 -9.70 4.62 23.18
N HIS A 68 -8.77 3.75 22.78
CA HIS A 68 -7.86 4.04 21.66
C HIS A 68 -8.62 4.26 20.36
N ILE A 69 -9.56 3.36 20.02
CA ILE A 69 -10.38 3.49 18.81
C ILE A 69 -11.24 4.76 18.88
N TYR A 70 -11.89 5.02 20.01
CA TYR A 70 -12.71 6.22 20.17
C TYR A 70 -11.89 7.49 20.01
N LYS A 71 -10.68 7.54 20.58
CA LYS A 71 -9.74 8.65 20.42
C LYS A 71 -9.36 8.82 18.95
N GLU A 72 -9.03 7.75 18.24
CA GLU A 72 -8.67 7.78 16.82
C GLU A 72 -9.81 8.35 15.96
N ILE A 73 -11.06 7.92 16.20
CA ILE A 73 -12.24 8.45 15.51
C ILE A 73 -12.36 9.96 15.72
N LEU A 74 -12.12 10.44 16.95
CA LEU A 74 -12.19 11.87 17.27
C LEU A 74 -11.01 12.68 16.70
N SER A 75 -9.82 12.10 16.61
CA SER A 75 -8.64 12.75 16.05
C SER A 75 -8.53 12.66 14.54
N PHE A 76 -9.28 11.76 13.91
CA PHE A 76 -9.24 11.55 12.48
C PHE A 76 -9.68 12.83 11.74
N SER A 77 -8.75 13.38 10.97
CA SER A 77 -9.02 14.47 10.04
C SER A 77 -8.93 13.93 8.62
N PRO A 78 -10.02 13.97 7.82
CA PRO A 78 -9.97 13.47 6.46
C PRO A 78 -8.96 14.27 5.64
N ILE A 79 -7.96 13.58 5.11
CA ILE A 79 -7.02 14.17 4.16
C ILE A 79 -7.83 14.53 2.90
N ALA A 80 -7.83 15.80 2.53
CA ALA A 80 -8.36 16.23 1.24
C ALA A 80 -7.46 15.66 0.13
N ARG A 81 -7.75 14.45 -0.35
CA ARG A 81 -7.07 13.88 -1.51
C ARG A 81 -7.30 14.82 -2.69
N LYS A 82 -6.21 15.34 -3.29
CA LYS A 82 -6.29 16.23 -4.46
C LYS A 82 -7.04 15.61 -5.64
N ASP A 83 -7.13 14.28 -5.67
CA ASP A 83 -7.75 13.50 -6.74
C ASP A 83 -9.25 13.26 -6.52
N SER A 84 -9.80 13.81 -5.43
CA SER A 84 -11.24 13.82 -5.18
C SER A 84 -11.91 14.77 -6.16
N LYS A 85 -12.19 14.32 -7.39
CA LYS A 85 -13.26 14.92 -8.20
C LYS A 85 -14.53 14.89 -7.35
N LYS A 86 -14.84 16.05 -6.75
CA LYS A 86 -15.97 16.31 -5.86
C LYS A 86 -17.22 15.53 -6.29
N ARG A 87 -17.69 14.63 -5.43
CA ARG A 87 -19.12 14.46 -5.22
C ARG A 87 -19.42 14.98 -3.82
N SER A 88 -19.51 16.31 -3.75
CA SER A 88 -20.07 17.01 -2.60
C SER A 88 -21.47 16.47 -2.35
N GLY A 89 -21.72 15.90 -1.18
CA GLY A 89 -23.03 15.35 -0.84
C GLY A 89 -23.02 14.46 0.39
N MET A 90 -22.47 14.93 1.51
CA MET A 90 -22.90 14.45 2.82
C MET A 90 -22.79 15.62 3.81
N SER A 91 -23.88 16.35 3.97
CA SER A 91 -24.08 17.15 5.18
C SER A 91 -24.60 16.20 6.26
N LEU A 92 -24.09 16.37 7.48
CA LEU A 92 -24.77 15.88 8.69
C LEU A 92 -26.14 16.56 8.82
#